data_AF-A0A0J9S3K9-F1
#
_entry.id   AF-A0A0J9S3K9-F1
#
_cell.length_a   1.000
_cell.length_b   1.000
_cell.length_c   1.000
_cell.angle_alpha   90.00
_cell.angle_beta   90.00
_cell.angle_gamma   90.00
#
_symmetry.space_group_name_H-M   'P 1'
#
loop_
_entity.id
_entity.type
_entity.pdbx_description
1 polymer ?
#
loop_
_entity_poly.entity_id
_entity_poly.type
_entity_poly.pdbx_seq_one_letter_code
_entity_poly.pdbx_strand_id
1 'polypeptide(L)'
;MNLMVYCINRNYFKDLCEKSISRKNNVNQTCSLFSEFTNKYYANFYDENKCFDYPLGTDNYGYYISEDCDLNNIAKTFPKFDSNLQSILENDNIMHFLGQKLILLNQNFVTLDQKLILLTSSLRSSTIFRSKFNR
;
A
#
# COMPACT_ATOMS: atom_id res chain seq x y z
N MET A 1 -13.94 -10.88 0.39
CA MET A 1 -13.77 -10.31 1.73
C MET A 1 -15.13 -9.95 2.33
N ASN A 2 -15.36 -10.22 3.63
CA ASN A 2 -16.54 -9.69 4.33
C ASN A 2 -16.19 -8.33 4.99
N LEU A 3 -16.77 -7.25 4.48
CA LEU A 3 -16.49 -5.87 4.91
C LEU A 3 -16.88 -5.62 6.37
N MET A 4 -18.00 -6.18 6.82
CA MET A 4 -18.47 -6.01 8.21
C MET A 4 -17.51 -6.65 9.21
N VAL A 5 -17.09 -7.90 8.94
CA VAL A 5 -16.12 -8.63 9.77
C VAL A 5 -14.77 -7.90 9.82
N TYR A 6 -14.33 -7.36 8.68
CA TYR A 6 -13.13 -6.55 8.62
C TYR A 6 -13.25 -5.31 9.50
N CYS A 7 -14.31 -4.51 9.36
CA CYS A 7 -14.44 -3.25 10.08
C CYS A 7 -14.54 -3.42 11.60
N ILE A 8 -15.23 -4.47 12.08
CA ILE A 8 -15.27 -4.80 13.51
C ILE A 8 -13.87 -5.11 14.04
N ASN A 9 -13.13 -6.00 13.36
CA ASN A 9 -11.79 -6.40 13.79
C ASN A 9 -10.76 -5.26 13.63
N ARG A 10 -10.87 -4.47 12.57
CA ARG A 10 -10.06 -3.27 12.35
C ARG A 10 -10.23 -2.30 13.52
N ASN A 11 -11.47 -2.03 13.96
CA ASN A 11 -11.74 -1.13 15.08
C ASN A 11 -11.14 -1.65 16.39
N TYR A 12 -11.15 -2.96 16.61
CA TYR A 12 -10.45 -3.58 17.74
C TYR A 12 -8.94 -3.33 17.69
N PHE A 13 -8.27 -3.61 16.56
CA PHE A 13 -6.82 -3.38 16.43
C PHE A 13 -6.45 -1.88 16.48
N LYS A 14 -7.32 -1.03 15.92
CA LYS A 14 -7.18 0.43 15.97
C LYS A 14 -7.16 0.93 17.41
N ASP A 15 -8.16 0.55 18.22
CA ASP A 15 -8.26 0.92 19.63
C ASP A 15 -7.04 0.43 20.44
N LEU A 16 -6.54 -0.78 20.17
CA LEU A 16 -5.29 -1.27 20.78
C LEU A 16 -4.09 -0.37 20.42
N CYS A 17 -3.93 -0.03 19.15
CA CYS A 17 -2.85 0.85 18.69
C CYS A 17 -2.97 2.25 19.32
N GLU A 18 -4.15 2.86 19.34
CA GLU A 18 -4.41 4.17 19.96
C GLU A 18 -4.09 4.16 21.46
N LYS A 19 -4.48 3.11 22.18
CA LYS A 19 -4.11 2.93 23.59
C LYS A 19 -2.60 2.81 23.78
N SER A 20 -1.92 2.08 22.89
CA SER A 20 -0.46 1.96 22.90
C SER A 20 0.23 3.30 22.65
N ILE A 21 -0.24 4.09 21.68
CA ILE A 21 0.24 5.45 21.38
C ILE A 21 0.06 6.35 22.60
N SER A 22 -1.15 6.40 23.16
CA SER A 22 -1.48 7.21 24.33
C SER A 22 -0.57 6.88 25.54
N ARG A 23 -0.31 5.59 25.76
CA ARG A 23 0.56 5.09 26.84
C ARG A 23 2.05 5.17 26.51
N LYS A 24 2.42 5.51 25.27
CA LYS A 24 3.79 5.46 24.74
C LYS A 24 4.48 4.13 25.00
N ASN A 25 3.73 3.03 24.94
CA ASN A 25 4.21 1.69 25.26
C ASN A 25 3.82 0.69 24.18
N ASN A 26 4.79 -0.12 23.75
CA ASN A 26 4.63 -1.15 22.73
C ASN A 26 4.01 -0.63 21.41
N VAL A 27 4.14 0.67 21.11
CA VAL A 27 3.52 1.33 19.95
C VAL A 27 3.84 0.56 18.66
N ASN A 28 5.13 0.31 18.41
CA ASN A 28 5.57 -0.37 17.19
C ASN A 28 4.97 -1.77 17.05
N GLN A 29 4.90 -2.54 18.14
CA GLN A 29 4.38 -3.90 18.11
C GLN A 29 2.87 -3.94 17.92
N THR A 30 2.13 -3.11 18.66
CA THR A 30 0.66 -3.11 18.57
C THR A 30 0.20 -2.52 17.24
N CYS A 31 0.81 -1.42 16.80
CA CYS A 31 0.41 -0.74 15.57
C CYS A 31 0.93 -1.43 14.30
N SER A 32 1.97 -2.27 14.37
CA SER A 32 2.35 -3.13 13.25
C SER A 32 1.30 -4.21 13.00
N LEU A 33 0.72 -4.81 14.04
CA LEU A 33 -0.39 -5.76 13.90
C LEU A 33 -1.60 -5.13 13.23
N PHE A 34 -1.96 -3.91 13.63
CA PHE A 34 -3.01 -3.12 12.97
C PHE A 34 -2.68 -2.88 11.50
N SER A 35 -1.46 -2.45 11.18
CA SER A 35 -1.03 -2.18 9.81
C SER A 35 -1.04 -3.43 8.94
N GLU A 36 -0.53 -4.55 9.45
CA GLU A 36 -0.50 -5.84 8.76
C GLU A 36 -1.93 -6.33 8.47
N PHE A 37 -2.81 -6.26 9.47
CA PHE A 37 -4.22 -6.60 9.32
C PHE A 37 -4.88 -5.77 8.22
N THR A 38 -4.78 -4.44 8.30
CA THR A 38 -5.41 -3.54 7.31
C THR A 38 -4.83 -3.75 5.91
N ASN A 39 -3.52 -3.90 5.77
CA ASN A 39 -2.86 -4.14 4.47
C ASN A 39 -3.29 -5.47 3.84
N LYS A 40 -3.40 -6.54 4.63
CA LYS A 40 -3.85 -7.86 4.15
C LYS A 40 -5.27 -7.79 3.58
N TYR A 41 -6.18 -7.13 4.30
CA TYR A 41 -7.56 -6.99 3.85
C TYR A 41 -7.69 -6.05 2.65
N TYR A 42 -6.91 -4.97 2.60
CA TYR A 42 -6.86 -4.10 1.44
C TYR A 42 -6.37 -4.83 0.18
N ALA A 43 -5.32 -5.66 0.31
CA ALA A 43 -4.83 -6.47 -0.81
C ALA A 43 -5.90 -7.44 -1.32
N ASN A 44 -6.58 -8.16 -0.41
CA ASN A 44 -7.69 -9.04 -0.79
C ASN A 44 -8.83 -8.28 -1.47
N PHE A 45 -9.21 -7.11 -0.92
CA PHE A 45 -10.24 -6.24 -1.51
C PHE A 45 -9.84 -5.80 -2.93
N TYR A 46 -8.60 -5.32 -3.11
CA TYR A 46 -8.09 -4.90 -4.40
C TYR A 46 -8.04 -6.05 -5.42
N ASP A 47 -7.63 -7.24 -4.99
CA ASP A 47 -7.53 -8.41 -5.87
C ASP A 47 -8.90 -8.95 -6.31
N GLU A 48 -9.89 -8.95 -5.41
CA GLU A 48 -11.26 -9.38 -5.73
C GLU A 48 -12.02 -8.37 -6.59
N ASN A 49 -11.69 -7.07 -6.50
CA ASN A 49 -12.40 -5.98 -7.15
C ASN A 49 -11.56 -5.28 -8.23
N LYS A 50 -10.64 -6.01 -8.90
CA LYS A 50 -9.80 -5.47 -9.98
C LYS A 50 -10.68 -4.82 -11.06
N CYS A 51 -10.60 -3.48 -11.12
CA CYS A 51 -11.32 -2.57 -12.01
C CYS A 51 -12.83 -2.39 -11.72
N PHE A 52 -13.21 -1.21 -11.21
CA PHE A 52 -14.58 -0.69 -11.38
C PHE A 52 -14.69 -0.11 -12.80
N ASP A 53 -14.96 -0.94 -13.81
CA ASP A 53 -15.17 -0.49 -15.20
C ASP A 53 -16.46 0.34 -15.37
N TYR A 54 -17.27 0.46 -14.31
CA TYR A 54 -18.50 1.24 -14.31
C TYR A 54 -18.62 2.04 -13.00
N PRO A 55 -19.02 3.32 -13.03
CA PRO A 55 -19.46 4.01 -11.83
C PRO A 55 -20.68 3.25 -11.30
N LEU A 56 -20.46 2.45 -10.25
CA LEU A 56 -21.50 1.65 -9.64
C LEU A 56 -22.54 2.61 -9.05
N GLY A 57 -23.80 2.45 -9.47
CA GLY A 57 -24.92 3.28 -9.06
C GLY A 57 -25.03 3.41 -7.55
N THR A 58 -25.60 4.54 -7.12
CA THR A 58 -25.75 5.07 -5.75
C THR A 58 -26.45 4.16 -4.73
N ASP A 59 -26.81 2.95 -5.13
CA ASP A 59 -27.84 2.13 -4.47
C ASP A 59 -27.25 0.88 -3.82
N ASN A 60 -25.92 0.68 -3.91
CA ASN A 60 -25.26 -0.49 -3.33
C ASN A 60 -24.95 -0.28 -1.84
N TYR A 61 -25.96 -0.60 -1.00
CA TYR A 61 -25.86 -0.70 0.46
C TYR A 61 -24.71 -1.60 0.97
N GLY A 62 -24.06 -2.40 0.10
CA GLY A 62 -22.89 -3.21 0.45
C GLY A 62 -21.58 -2.43 0.63
N TYR A 63 -21.52 -1.17 0.18
CA TYR A 63 -20.33 -0.33 0.27
C TYR A 63 -20.29 0.53 1.54
N TYR A 64 -21.45 0.83 2.13
CA TYR A 64 -21.58 1.66 3.33
C TYR A 64 -22.07 0.81 4.50
N ILE A 65 -21.24 0.64 5.53
CA ILE A 65 -21.62 -0.02 6.79
C ILE A 65 -21.79 1.03 7.90
N SER A 66 -20.86 1.98 7.97
CA SER A 66 -20.85 3.09 8.93
C SER A 66 -19.96 4.21 8.39
N GLU A 67 -19.96 5.37 9.03
CA GLU A 67 -19.14 6.52 8.60
C GLU A 67 -17.63 6.21 8.57
N ASP A 68 -17.16 5.33 9.46
CA ASP A 68 -15.79 4.84 9.55
C ASP A 68 -15.56 3.54 8.74
N CYS A 69 -16.58 3.02 8.06
CA CYS A 69 -16.51 1.80 7.25
C CYS A 69 -17.37 1.99 5.99
N ASP A 70 -16.87 2.81 5.08
CA ASP A 70 -17.49 3.18 3.82
C ASP A 70 -16.47 3.02 2.68
N LEU A 71 -16.70 2.09 1.76
CA LEU A 71 -15.84 1.86 0.61
C LEU A 71 -15.85 3.02 -0.40
N ASN A 72 -16.81 3.95 -0.30
CA ASN A 72 -16.73 5.23 -1.01
C ASN A 72 -15.62 6.13 -0.44
N ASN A 73 -15.18 5.87 0.79
CA ASN A 73 -14.04 6.51 1.44
C ASN A 73 -12.98 5.45 1.81
N ILE A 74 -12.15 5.11 0.82
CA ILE A 74 -11.13 4.06 0.96
C ILE A 74 -10.12 4.40 2.08
N ALA A 75 -9.73 5.66 2.27
CA ALA A 75 -8.79 6.01 3.33
C ALA A 75 -9.37 5.84 4.74
N LYS A 76 -10.64 6.18 4.98
CA LYS A 76 -11.30 5.90 6.26
C LYS A 76 -11.50 4.39 6.48
N THR A 77 -11.80 3.65 5.42
CA THR A 77 -12.05 2.21 5.53
C THR A 77 -10.76 1.41 5.73
N PHE A 78 -9.68 1.78 5.04
CA PHE A 78 -8.37 1.15 5.11
C PHE A 78 -7.30 2.14 5.60
N PRO A 79 -7.40 2.59 6.86
CA PRO A 79 -6.50 3.58 7.43
C PRO A 79 -5.09 3.01 7.63
N LYS A 80 -4.09 3.90 7.63
CA LYS A 80 -2.68 3.54 7.82
C LYS A 80 -2.11 4.13 9.09
N PHE A 81 -1.25 3.37 9.76
CA PHE A 81 -0.44 3.90 10.85
C PHE A 81 0.85 4.53 10.30
N ASP A 82 1.16 5.74 10.75
CA ASP A 82 2.43 6.41 10.52
C ASP A 82 3.29 6.32 11.77
N SER A 83 4.41 5.61 11.68
CA SER A 83 5.33 5.40 12.79
C SER A 83 6.10 6.66 13.20
N ASN A 84 6.29 7.62 12.27
CA ASN A 84 7.01 8.87 12.54
C ASN A 84 6.10 9.83 13.32
N LEU A 85 4.84 9.93 12.90
CA LEU A 85 3.84 10.77 13.55
C LEU A 85 3.21 10.08 14.77
N GLN A 86 3.40 8.76 14.91
CA GLN A 86 2.71 7.91 15.90
C GLN A 86 1.20 8.15 15.86
N SER A 87 0.63 8.15 14.66
CA SER A 87 -0.79 8.45 14.44
C SER A 87 -1.39 7.57 13.35
N ILE A 88 -2.71 7.41 13.41
CA ILE A 88 -3.49 6.74 12.39
C ILE A 88 -4.01 7.78 11.41
N LEU A 89 -3.81 7.53 10.12
CA LEU A 89 -4.10 8.43 9.02
C LEU A 89 -5.30 7.89 8.24
N GLU A 90 -6.34 8.71 8.15
CA GLU A 90 -7.63 8.37 7.52
C GLU A 90 -7.94 9.27 6.31
N ASN A 91 -6.95 10.00 5.79
CA ASN A 91 -7.17 10.95 4.69
C ASN A 91 -6.75 10.37 3.32
N ASP A 92 -7.57 10.64 2.31
CA ASP A 92 -7.34 10.17 0.94
C ASP A 92 -6.09 10.81 0.31
N ASN A 93 -5.75 12.03 0.71
CA ASN A 93 -4.60 12.76 0.18
C ASN A 93 -3.28 12.04 0.46
N ILE A 94 -3.11 11.46 1.65
CA ILE A 94 -1.90 10.70 1.99
C ILE A 94 -1.91 9.33 1.31
N MET A 95 -3.07 8.68 1.15
CA MET A 95 -3.15 7.40 0.42
C MET A 95 -2.84 7.55 -1.07
N HIS A 96 -3.36 8.59 -1.70
CA HIS A 96 -2.99 8.98 -3.06
C HIS A 96 -1.50 9.31 -3.16
N PHE A 97 -0.94 10.06 -2.19
CA PHE A 97 0.48 10.41 -2.17
C PHE A 97 1.40 9.20 -1.94
N LEU A 98 1.02 8.28 -1.04
CA LEU A 98 1.77 7.05 -0.77
C LEU A 98 1.66 6.05 -1.93
N GLY A 99 0.48 5.94 -2.55
CA GLY A 99 0.27 5.16 -3.77
C GLY A 99 1.14 5.68 -4.91
N GLN A 100 1.13 6.99 -5.16
CA GLN A 100 2.03 7.62 -6.12
C GLN A 100 3.51 7.40 -5.76
N LYS A 101 3.87 7.54 -4.49
CA LYS A 101 5.26 7.32 -4.04
C LYS A 101 5.72 5.88 -4.24
N LEU A 102 4.84 4.90 -4.01
CA LEU A 102 5.13 3.47 -4.27
C LEU A 102 5.28 3.20 -5.77
N ILE A 103 4.40 3.80 -6.60
CA ILE A 103 4.47 3.72 -8.07
C ILE A 103 5.78 4.33 -8.57
N LEU A 104 6.15 5.53 -8.09
CA LEU A 104 7.40 6.21 -8.42
C LEU A 104 8.62 5.40 -8.00
N LEU A 105 8.60 4.80 -6.81
CA LEU A 105 9.67 3.91 -6.36
C LEU A 105 9.79 2.70 -7.29
N ASN A 106 8.67 2.04 -7.62
CA ASN A 106 8.67 0.89 -8.52
C ASN A 106 9.18 1.26 -9.94
N GLN A 107 8.74 2.38 -10.48
CA GLN A 107 9.23 2.91 -11.77
C GLN A 107 10.73 3.18 -11.74
N ASN A 108 11.24 3.75 -10.64
CA ASN A 108 12.67 3.99 -10.47
C ASN A 108 13.47 2.68 -10.40
N PHE A 109 12.97 1.65 -9.70
CA PHE A 109 13.60 0.32 -9.69
C PHE A 109 13.66 -0.29 -11.09
N VAL A 110 12.54 -0.30 -11.84
CA VAL A 110 12.51 -0.81 -13.22
C VAL A 110 13.47 -0.05 -14.13
N THR A 111 13.55 1.28 -13.98
CA THR A 111 14.46 2.12 -14.77
C THR A 111 15.93 1.83 -14.45
N LEU A 112 16.25 1.58 -13.18
CA LEU A 112 17.60 1.19 -12.75
C LEU A 112 17.98 -0.17 -13.33
N ASP A 113 17.07 -1.15 -13.30
CA ASP A 113 17.29 -2.47 -13.89
C ASP A 113 17.55 -2.38 -15.40
N GLN A 114 16.76 -1.59 -16.13
CA GLN A 114 16.97 -1.35 -17.56
C GLN A 114 18.34 -0.72 -17.86
N LYS A 115 18.75 0.29 -17.07
CA LYS A 115 20.07 0.91 -17.20
C LYS A 115 21.20 -0.08 -16.94
N LEU A 116 21.05 -0.95 -15.95
CA LEU A 116 22.04 -1.99 -15.64
C LEU A 116 22.17 -3.00 -16.80
N ILE A 117 21.04 -3.42 -17.40
CA ILE A 117 21.05 -4.31 -18.58
C ILE A 117 21.79 -3.67 -19.76
N LEU A 118 21.55 -2.37 -20.03
CA LEU A 118 22.25 -1.65 -21.11
C LEU A 118 23.76 -1.51 -20.85
N LEU A 119 24.16 -1.25 -19.61
CA LEU A 119 25.58 -1.17 -19.24
C LEU A 119 26.27 -2.53 -19.42
N THR A 120 25.63 -3.61 -18.96
CA THR A 120 26.19 -4.97 -19.11
C THR A 120 26.28 -5.42 -20.56
N SER A 121 25.31 -5.06 -21.41
CA SER A 121 25.37 -5.35 -22.86
C SER A 121 26.44 -4.53 -23.57
N SER A 122 26.59 -3.25 -23.23
CA SER A 122 27.65 -2.37 -23.75
C SER A 122 29.05 -2.87 -23.38
N LEU A 123 29.25 -3.28 -22.11
CA LEU A 123 30.51 -3.87 -21.66
C LEU A 123 30.81 -5.19 -22.36
N ARG A 124 29.81 -6.09 -22.54
CA ARG A 124 29.99 -7.32 -23.32
C ARG A 124 30.38 -7.03 -24.76
N SER A 125 29.72 -6.06 -25.40
CA SER A 125 30.02 -5.66 -26.77
C SER A 125 31.44 -5.07 -26.90
N SER A 126 31.86 -4.26 -25.93
CA SER A 126 33.21 -3.67 -25.87
C SER A 126 34.29 -4.73 -25.67
N THR A 127 34.02 -5.74 -24.83
CA THR A 127 34.93 -6.86 -24.58
C THR A 127 35.08 -7.75 -25.82
N ILE A 128 33.96 -8.03 -26.51
CA ILE A 128 33.95 -8.76 -27.78
C ILE A 128 34.71 -7.98 -28.85
N PHE A 129 34.49 -6.67 -28.98
CA PHE A 129 35.17 -5.83 -29.97
C PHE A 129 36.69 -5.80 -29.72
N ARG A 130 37.11 -5.71 -28.45
CA ARG A 130 38.53 -5.77 -28.05
C ARG A 130 39.18 -7.14 -28.32
N SER A 131 38.43 -8.23 -28.19
CA SER A 131 38.92 -9.58 -28.53
C SER A 131 39.08 -9.83 -30.03
N LYS A 132 38.33 -9.10 -30.86
CA LYS A 132 38.38 -9.20 -32.34
C LYS A 132 39.47 -8.36 -32.98
N PHE A 133 39.95 -7.31 -32.30
CA PHE A 133 40.95 -6.37 -32.83
C PHE A 133 42.40 -6.70 -32.44
N ASN A 134 42.61 -7.60 -31.46
CA ASN A 134 43.92 -8.06 -31.01
C ASN A 134 44.35 -9.40 -31.65
N ARG A 135 43.87 -9.71 -32.86
CA ARG A 135 44.20 -10.96 -33.57
C ARG A 135 44.65 -10.69 -34.99
#